data_AF-A0A952RVR5-F1
#
_entry.id   AF-A0A952RVR5-F1
#
_cell.length_a   1.000
_cell.length_b   1.000
_cell.length_c   1.000
_cell.angle_alpha   90.00
_cell.angle_beta   90.00
_cell.angle_gamma   90.00
#
_symmetry.space_group_name_H-M   'P 1'
#
loop_
_entity.id
_entity.type
_entity.pdbx_description
1 polymer ?
#
loop_
_entity_poly.entity_id
_entity_poly.type
_entity_poly.pdbx_seq_one_letter_code
_entity_poly.pdbx_strand_id
1 'polypeptide(L)'
;MIQCQNCGKTNADESQFCRFCGARMAVRQQVDYDQAPPRPYAWKTDEFQTQAEGRTINLGARPRTTPLLEAPLAPQAGALAYTGPKDLSGNYRCPFCGTHFLPVIERRISTAGWIVFGTLLIFTLFFFWIGLLLKEDVPVCPICKRAVK
;
A
#
# COMPACT_ATOMS: atom_id res chain seq x y z
N MET A 1 -13.86 33.80 -0.11
CA MET A 1 -14.21 33.15 1.18
C MET A 1 -15.55 32.43 1.05
N ILE A 2 -15.67 31.18 1.51
CA ILE A 2 -16.92 30.40 1.43
C ILE A 2 -17.57 30.25 2.81
N GLN A 3 -18.90 30.33 2.88
CA GLN A 3 -19.66 30.12 4.12
C GLN A 3 -20.09 28.66 4.25
N CYS A 4 -19.92 28.09 5.46
CA CYS A 4 -20.38 26.74 5.74
C CYS A 4 -21.91 26.73 5.91
N GLN A 5 -22.61 25.91 5.11
CA GLN A 5 -24.07 25.74 5.20
C GLN A 5 -24.55 25.07 6.49
N ASN A 6 -23.65 24.43 7.24
CA ASN A 6 -23.98 23.75 8.50
C ASN A 6 -23.85 24.69 9.72
N CYS A 7 -22.74 25.43 9.83
CA CYS A 7 -22.44 26.25 11.01
C CYS A 7 -22.41 27.78 10.77
N GLY A 8 -22.55 28.23 9.52
CA GLY A 8 -22.54 29.65 9.14
C GLY A 8 -21.20 30.37 9.27
N LYS A 9 -20.12 29.69 9.68
CA LYS A 9 -18.78 30.28 9.77
C LYS A 9 -18.12 30.37 8.38
N THR A 10 -17.34 31.43 8.19
CA THR A 10 -16.54 31.66 6.98
C THR A 10 -15.25 30.85 7.00
N ASN A 11 -14.90 30.24 5.86
CA ASN A 11 -13.66 29.51 5.65
C ASN A 11 -12.95 30.00 4.36
N ALA A 12 -11.70 29.58 4.17
CA ALA A 12 -10.92 29.86 2.96
C ALA A 12 -11.55 29.16 1.74
N ASP A 13 -11.39 29.74 0.55
CA ASP A 13 -12.04 29.23 -0.68
C ASP A 13 -11.60 27.82 -1.09
N GLU A 14 -10.36 27.48 -0.75
CA GLU A 14 -9.75 26.17 -1.00
C GLU A 14 -10.05 25.12 0.08
N SER A 15 -10.79 25.47 1.14
CA SER A 15 -11.05 24.52 2.23
C SER A 15 -12.13 23.50 1.86
N GLN A 16 -11.72 22.23 1.74
CA GLN A 16 -12.65 21.12 1.48
C GLN A 16 -13.56 20.78 2.67
N PHE A 17 -13.14 21.16 3.88
CA PHE A 17 -13.85 20.92 5.13
C PHE A 17 -13.90 22.19 5.97
N CYS A 18 -15.00 22.40 6.68
CA CYS A 18 -15.13 23.53 7.60
C CYS A 18 -14.21 23.35 8.81
N ARG A 19 -13.40 24.36 9.14
CA ARG A 19 -12.46 24.32 10.28
C ARG A 19 -13.16 24.25 11.64
N PHE A 20 -14.43 24.67 11.71
CA PHE A 20 -15.17 24.79 12.97
C PHE A 20 -16.09 23.61 13.24
N CYS A 21 -16.78 23.08 12.23
CA CYS A 21 -17.74 21.97 12.40
C CYS A 21 -17.33 20.66 11.71
N GLY A 22 -16.26 20.67 10.90
CA GLY A 22 -15.78 19.48 10.18
C GLY A 22 -16.66 19.06 8.99
N ALA A 23 -17.77 19.75 8.71
CA ALA A 23 -18.63 19.42 7.58
C ALA A 23 -17.91 19.63 6.25
N ARG A 24 -18.05 18.68 5.32
CA ARG A 24 -17.55 18.80 3.95
C ARG A 24 -18.25 19.97 3.26
N MET A 25 -17.47 20.86 2.64
CA MET A 25 -17.99 21.96 1.84
C MET A 25 -17.90 21.57 0.37
N ALA A 26 -18.90 21.92 -0.43
CA ALA A 26 -18.90 21.65 -1.86
C ALA A 26 -17.89 22.59 -2.54
N VAL A 27 -16.60 22.26 -2.46
CA VAL A 27 -15.57 22.95 -3.24
C VAL A 27 -15.85 22.60 -4.70
N ARG A 28 -16.20 23.62 -5.50
CA ARG A 28 -16.08 23.52 -6.95
C ARG A 28 -14.59 23.41 -7.23
N GLN A 29 -14.11 22.19 -7.38
CA GLN A 29 -12.77 21.93 -7.90
C GLN A 29 -12.79 22.40 -9.35
N GLN A 30 -12.46 23.67 -9.57
CA GLN A 30 -12.24 24.18 -10.91
C GLN A 30 -10.85 23.69 -11.29
N VAL A 31 -10.80 22.46 -11.76
CA VAL A 31 -9.61 21.88 -12.37
C VAL A 31 -9.45 22.61 -13.69
N ASP A 32 -8.53 23.57 -13.71
CA ASP A 32 -8.07 24.20 -14.93
C ASP A 32 -7.31 23.15 -15.73
N TYR A 33 -8.03 22.44 -16.59
CA TYR A 33 -7.46 21.48 -17.51
C TYR A 33 -6.82 22.23 -18.68
N ASP A 34 -5.71 22.92 -18.43
CA ASP A 34 -4.73 23.25 -19.47
C ASP A 34 -3.90 22.00 -19.85
N GLN A 35 -4.55 20.84 -19.80
CA GLN A 35 -4.04 19.56 -20.26
C GLN A 35 -4.68 19.28 -21.61
N ALA A 36 -4.00 19.77 -22.65
CA ALA A 36 -4.22 19.27 -23.99
C ALA A 36 -4.13 17.73 -23.95
N PRO A 37 -5.08 17.01 -24.58
CA PRO A 37 -5.07 15.55 -24.55
C PRO A 37 -3.73 15.03 -25.10
N PRO A 38 -3.13 14.01 -24.47
CA PRO A 38 -1.91 13.42 -24.98
C PRO A 38 -2.14 12.95 -26.41
N ARG A 39 -1.13 13.15 -27.27
CA ARG A 39 -1.19 12.76 -28.68
C ARG A 39 -1.55 11.27 -28.76
N PRO A 40 -2.42 10.85 -29.70
CA PRO A 40 -2.63 9.44 -29.95
C PRO A 40 -1.28 8.76 -30.19
N TYR A 41 -1.02 7.65 -29.50
CA TYR A 41 0.23 6.87 -29.56
C TYR A 41 1.46 7.47 -28.86
N ALA A 42 1.30 8.34 -27.86
CA ALA A 42 2.41 8.80 -27.00
C ALA A 42 3.19 7.68 -26.28
N TRP A 43 2.63 6.46 -26.20
CA TRP A 43 3.31 5.27 -25.66
C TRP A 43 4.27 4.61 -26.66
N LYS A 44 4.23 5.01 -27.93
CA LYS A 44 4.95 4.38 -29.05
C LYS A 44 6.16 5.20 -29.51
N THR A 45 6.29 6.41 -28.97
CA THR A 45 7.36 7.36 -29.25
C THR A 45 8.35 7.35 -28.08
N ASP A 46 9.64 7.21 -28.36
CA ASP A 46 10.73 7.37 -27.38
C ASP A 46 10.91 8.84 -26.93
N GLU A 47 9.88 9.68 -27.07
CA GLU A 47 9.91 11.10 -26.69
C GLU A 47 9.93 11.28 -25.16
N PHE A 48 9.47 10.26 -24.41
CA PHE A 48 9.61 10.18 -22.96
C PHE A 48 10.79 9.28 -22.58
N GLN A 49 12.01 9.66 -22.96
CA GLN A 49 13.18 9.10 -22.28
C GLN A 49 13.12 9.55 -20.82
N THR A 50 12.83 8.62 -19.92
CA THR A 50 13.04 8.84 -18.49
C THR A 50 14.52 9.16 -18.33
N GLN A 51 14.87 10.41 -17.98
CA GLN A 51 16.23 10.70 -17.53
C GLN A 51 16.43 9.91 -16.24
N ALA A 52 16.92 8.67 -16.39
CA ALA A 52 17.41 7.82 -15.32
C ALA A 52 18.79 8.30 -14.84
N GLU A 53 19.05 9.61 -14.95
CA GLU A 53 20.17 10.24 -14.29
C GLU A 53 19.88 10.13 -12.80
N GLY A 54 20.57 9.21 -12.11
CA GLY A 54 20.51 9.12 -10.67
C GLY A 54 20.79 10.51 -10.10
N ARG A 55 19.92 11.00 -9.21
CA ARG A 55 20.12 12.29 -8.52
C ARG A 55 21.55 12.34 -7.96
N THR A 56 22.45 13.04 -8.63
CA THR A 56 23.75 13.38 -8.07
C THR A 56 23.51 14.55 -7.12
N ILE A 57 23.81 14.31 -5.84
CA ILE A 57 23.74 15.33 -4.81
C ILE A 57 24.90 16.29 -5.10
N ASN A 58 24.62 17.40 -5.79
CA ASN A 58 25.58 18.49 -5.89
C ASN A 58 25.73 19.15 -4.51
N LEU A 59 26.80 18.78 -3.78
CA LEU A 59 27.18 19.35 -2.47
C LEU A 59 27.58 20.85 -2.53
N GLY A 60 27.35 21.54 -3.66
CA GLY A 60 27.69 22.94 -3.87
C GLY A 60 26.54 23.94 -3.63
N ALA A 61 25.36 23.51 -3.19
CA ALA A 61 24.23 24.42 -2.98
C ALA A 61 24.15 24.91 -1.52
N ARG A 62 24.53 26.18 -1.34
CA ARG A 62 24.42 27.04 -0.15
C ARG A 62 23.18 26.73 0.72
N PRO A 63 23.33 26.55 2.05
CA PRO A 63 22.19 26.25 2.93
C PRO A 63 21.26 27.47 3.04
N ARG A 64 20.03 27.33 2.53
CA ARG A 64 18.90 28.18 2.95
C ARG A 64 18.44 27.67 4.31
N THR A 65 18.79 28.41 5.36
CA THR A 65 18.26 28.24 6.70
C THR A 65 16.74 28.39 6.65
N THR A 66 16.03 27.27 6.79
CA THR A 66 14.60 27.25 7.13
C THR A 66 14.50 27.09 8.65
N PRO A 67 13.77 27.96 9.37
CA PRO A 67 13.57 27.78 10.80
C PRO A 67 12.65 26.56 11.03
N LEU A 68 13.12 25.63 11.86
CA LEU A 68 12.33 24.54 12.43
C LEU A 68 11.19 25.16 13.25
N LEU A 69 9.94 25.06 12.76
CA LEU A 69 8.79 25.12 13.64
C LEU A 69 8.51 23.69 14.13
N GLU A 70 8.62 23.51 15.45
CA GLU A 70 8.17 22.33 16.20
C GLU A 70 6.82 21.81 15.66
N ALA A 71 6.84 20.63 15.05
CA ALA A 71 5.61 19.89 14.76
C ALA A 71 5.10 19.26 16.07
N PRO A 72 3.80 19.39 16.41
CA PRO A 72 3.27 18.75 17.59
C PRO A 72 3.29 17.23 17.42
N LEU A 73 3.85 16.54 18.41
CA LEU A 73 3.82 15.08 18.56
C LEU A 73 2.37 14.63 18.73
N ALA A 74 1.67 14.37 17.63
CA ALA A 74 0.48 13.55 17.65
C ALA A 74 0.91 12.11 18.02
N PRO A 75 0.18 11.40 18.91
CA PRO A 75 0.43 9.99 19.16
C PRO A 75 -0.05 9.24 17.92
N GLN A 76 0.86 9.11 16.96
CA GLN A 76 0.69 8.24 15.81
C GLN A 76 0.71 6.83 16.36
N ALA A 77 -0.49 6.31 16.62
CA ALA A 77 -0.75 4.90 16.86
C ALA A 77 0.00 4.16 15.76
N GLY A 78 1.07 3.48 16.15
CA GLY A 78 2.02 2.88 15.22
C GLY A 78 1.30 1.94 14.29
N ALA A 79 1.00 2.40 13.09
CA ALA A 79 0.67 1.53 11.99
C ALA A 79 1.92 0.69 11.75
N LEU A 80 1.86 -0.57 12.16
CA LEU A 80 2.90 -1.55 11.89
C LEU A 80 3.20 -1.49 10.39
N ALA A 81 4.40 -1.04 10.03
CA ALA A 81 4.81 -0.81 8.66
C ALA A 81 4.85 -2.16 7.92
N TYR A 82 3.77 -2.47 7.19
CA TYR A 82 3.66 -3.68 6.40
C TYR A 82 4.26 -3.45 5.01
N THR A 83 5.40 -4.09 4.75
CA THR A 83 6.15 -4.04 3.47
C THR A 83 5.81 -5.24 2.58
N GLY A 84 4.53 -5.57 2.40
CA GLY A 84 4.11 -6.65 1.52
C GLY A 84 3.75 -6.17 0.10
N PRO A 85 3.77 -7.08 -0.90
CA PRO A 85 3.33 -6.78 -2.26
C PRO A 85 1.85 -6.36 -2.25
N LYS A 86 1.54 -5.22 -2.88
CA LYS A 86 0.19 -4.62 -2.92
C LYS A 86 -0.59 -5.02 -4.17
N ASP A 87 -0.07 -5.99 -4.91
CA ASP A 87 -0.51 -6.29 -6.27
C ASP A 87 -1.62 -7.36 -6.24
N LEU A 88 -2.77 -7.02 -5.64
CA LEU A 88 -4.08 -7.50 -6.08
C LEU A 88 -5.20 -6.67 -5.43
N SER A 89 -6.03 -6.15 -6.33
CA SER A 89 -7.24 -5.35 -6.22
C SER A 89 -8.24 -5.65 -5.08
N GLY A 90 -8.98 -4.61 -4.71
CA GLY A 90 -10.30 -4.71 -4.09
C GLY A 90 -10.33 -4.36 -2.60
N ASN A 91 -11.52 -4.06 -2.10
CA ASN A 91 -11.80 -3.87 -0.68
C ASN A 91 -11.62 -5.19 0.11
N TYR A 92 -10.43 -5.79 0.08
CA TYR A 92 -10.11 -6.96 0.87
C TYR A 92 -10.27 -6.61 2.37
N ARG A 93 -10.98 -7.47 3.07
CA ARG A 93 -11.17 -7.42 4.52
C ARG A 93 -10.99 -8.84 5.05
N CYS A 94 -10.10 -9.01 6.02
CA CYS A 94 -9.92 -10.32 6.65
C CYS A 94 -11.23 -10.77 7.34
N PRO A 95 -11.71 -12.01 7.15
CA PRO A 95 -12.96 -12.49 7.75
C PRO A 95 -12.88 -12.65 9.28
N PHE A 96 -11.67 -12.71 9.85
CA PHE A 96 -11.48 -12.92 11.28
C PHE A 96 -11.34 -11.63 12.09
N CYS A 97 -10.63 -10.63 11.55
CA CYS A 97 -10.34 -9.37 12.25
C CYS A 97 -10.82 -8.11 11.51
N GLY A 98 -11.36 -8.25 10.30
CA GLY A 98 -11.85 -7.13 9.50
C GLY A 98 -10.77 -6.19 8.95
N THR A 99 -9.49 -6.50 9.15
CA THR A 99 -8.38 -5.64 8.72
C THR A 99 -8.24 -5.61 7.21
N HIS A 100 -7.87 -4.46 6.68
CA HIS A 100 -7.65 -4.24 5.24
C HIS A 100 -6.26 -4.65 4.74
N PHE A 101 -5.39 -5.15 5.63
CA PHE A 101 -4.06 -5.62 5.26
C PHE A 101 -4.15 -6.94 4.48
N LEU A 102 -3.45 -7.01 3.35
CA LEU A 102 -3.37 -8.23 2.53
C LEU A 102 -2.72 -9.38 3.32
N PRO A 103 -3.13 -10.63 3.06
CA PRO A 103 -2.54 -11.80 3.70
C PRO A 103 -1.09 -11.99 3.23
N VAL A 104 -0.22 -12.33 4.16
CA VAL A 104 1.17 -12.75 3.90
C VAL A 104 1.17 -14.22 3.54
N ILE A 105 1.87 -14.58 2.47
CA ILE A 105 2.07 -15.97 2.09
C ILE A 105 3.17 -16.57 2.99
N GLU A 106 2.80 -17.54 3.83
CA GLU A 106 3.75 -18.31 4.63
C GLU A 106 3.95 -19.71 4.03
N ARG A 107 5.21 -20.12 3.90
CA ARG A 107 5.59 -21.45 3.38
C ARG A 107 5.60 -22.49 4.48
N ARG A 108 4.67 -23.45 4.45
CA ARG A 108 4.57 -24.56 5.42
C ARG A 108 4.68 -25.91 4.70
N ILE A 109 5.10 -26.96 5.41
CA ILE A 109 5.14 -28.31 4.84
C ILE A 109 3.70 -28.77 4.64
N SER A 110 3.36 -29.21 3.43
CA SER A 110 2.00 -29.63 3.12
C SER A 110 1.62 -30.89 3.88
N THR A 111 0.33 -31.02 4.22
CA THR A 111 -0.23 -32.29 4.73
C THR A 111 -0.03 -33.44 3.74
N ALA A 112 -0.12 -33.16 2.43
CA ALA A 112 0.15 -34.13 1.38
C ALA A 112 1.62 -34.56 1.36
N GLY A 113 2.55 -33.65 1.65
CA GLY A 113 3.98 -33.95 1.74
C GLY A 113 4.30 -34.99 2.82
N TRP A 114 3.63 -34.90 3.97
CA TRP A 114 3.75 -35.89 5.06
C TRP A 114 3.21 -37.27 4.69
N ILE A 115 2.07 -37.32 3.98
CA ILE A 115 1.48 -38.59 3.53
C ILE A 115 2.41 -39.26 2.53
N VAL A 116 2.91 -38.51 1.54
CA VAL A 116 3.88 -39.00 0.54
C VAL A 116 5.19 -39.45 1.20
N PHE A 117 5.67 -38.71 2.20
CA PHE A 117 6.84 -39.10 2.98
C PHE A 117 6.63 -40.46 3.67
N GLY A 118 5.51 -40.63 4.37
CA GLY A 118 5.19 -41.87 5.09
C GLY A 118 5.03 -43.07 4.15
N THR A 119 4.33 -42.90 3.03
CA THR A 119 4.13 -43.97 2.05
C THR A 119 5.45 -44.36 1.37
N LEU A 120 6.26 -43.40 0.93
CA LEU A 120 7.53 -43.69 0.27
C LEU A 120 8.59 -44.26 1.22
N LEU A 121 8.58 -43.89 2.51
CA LEU A 121 9.47 -44.48 3.52
C LEU A 121 9.18 -45.98 3.70
N ILE A 122 7.91 -46.37 3.66
CA ILE A 122 7.49 -47.77 3.85
C ILE A 122 7.78 -48.61 2.59
N PHE A 123 7.50 -48.08 1.40
CA PHE A 123 7.53 -48.88 0.16
C PHE A 123 8.84 -48.76 -0.63
N THR A 124 9.50 -47.61 -0.60
CA THR A 124 10.53 -47.25 -1.59
C THR A 124 11.57 -46.30 -0.99
N LEU A 125 12.29 -46.75 0.05
CA LEU A 125 13.30 -46.00 0.85
C LEU A 125 14.23 -45.05 0.08
N PHE A 126 14.34 -45.17 -1.23
CA PHE A 126 15.07 -44.27 -2.14
C PHE A 126 14.41 -42.89 -2.37
N PHE A 127 13.07 -42.77 -2.38
CA PHE A 127 12.37 -41.54 -2.79
C PHE A 127 11.83 -40.68 -1.63
N PHE A 128 12.20 -41.00 -0.39
CA PHE A 128 11.60 -40.38 0.81
C PHE A 128 11.81 -38.85 0.90
N TRP A 129 12.86 -38.29 0.29
CA TRP A 129 13.12 -36.84 0.30
C TRP A 129 12.11 -36.03 -0.53
N ILE A 130 11.38 -36.65 -1.46
CA ILE A 130 10.45 -35.95 -2.36
C ILE A 130 9.26 -35.38 -1.56
N GLY A 131 8.80 -36.09 -0.52
CA GLY A 131 7.72 -35.62 0.35
C GLY A 131 8.08 -34.36 1.14
N LEU A 132 9.37 -34.15 1.44
CA LEU A 132 9.86 -32.98 2.17
C LEU A 132 10.02 -31.74 1.28
N LEU A 133 10.10 -31.91 -0.04
CA LEU A 133 10.17 -30.82 -1.01
C LEU A 133 8.79 -30.20 -1.30
N LEU A 134 7.71 -30.90 -0.94
CA LEU A 134 6.36 -30.40 -1.15
C LEU A 134 6.00 -29.35 -0.09
N LYS A 135 6.27 -28.08 -0.42
CA LYS A 135 5.92 -26.93 0.41
C LYS A 135 4.66 -26.27 -0.11
N GLU A 136 3.73 -25.99 0.79
CA GLU A 136 2.46 -25.35 0.50
C GLU A 136 2.49 -23.90 0.98
N ASP A 137 1.98 -23.02 0.13
CA ASP A 137 1.86 -21.60 0.37
C ASP A 137 0.50 -21.32 1.02
N VAL A 138 0.50 -20.94 2.30
CA VAL A 138 -0.72 -20.65 3.07
C VAL A 138 -0.85 -19.13 3.24
N PRO A 139 -1.97 -18.50 2.82
CA PRO A 139 -2.21 -17.09 3.09
C PRO A 139 -2.57 -16.90 4.57
N VAL A 140 -1.81 -16.08 5.27
CA VAL A 140 -2.00 -15.79 6.70
C VAL A 140 -2.18 -14.29 6.91
N CYS A 141 -3.18 -13.89 7.69
CA CYS A 141 -3.36 -12.48 8.02
C CYS A 141 -2.22 -11.98 8.95
N PRO A 142 -1.56 -10.85 8.66
CA PRO A 142 -0.45 -10.36 9.47
C PRO A 142 -0.85 -9.88 10.88
N ILE A 143 -2.12 -9.51 11.08
CA ILE A 143 -2.62 -9.00 12.36
C ILE A 143 -3.09 -10.15 13.26
N CYS A 144 -4.03 -10.97 12.79
CA CYS A 144 -4.65 -12.02 13.61
C CYS A 144 -3.95 -13.38 13.49
N LYS A 145 -2.96 -13.52 12.60
CA LYS A 145 -2.18 -14.75 12.34
C LYS A 145 -3.02 -15.99 12.01
N ARG A 146 -4.27 -15.80 11.61
CA ARG A 146 -5.14 -16.88 11.14
C ARG A 146 -4.92 -17.08 9.63
N ALA A 147 -4.91 -18.35 9.23
CA ALA A 147 -4.92 -18.73 7.83
C ALA A 147 -6.26 -18.31 7.20
N VAL A 148 -6.19 -17.58 6.10
CA VAL A 148 -7.34 -17.17 5.30
C VAL A 148 -7.31 -18.06 4.06
N LYS A 149 -8.31 -18.93 3.92
CA LYS A 149 -8.44 -19.89 2.80
C LYS A 149 -9.49 -19.41 1.82
#